data_AF-A0A8R7RBG7-F1
#
_entry.id   AF-A0A8R7RBG7-F1
#
_cell.length_a   1.000
_cell.length_b   1.000
_cell.length_c   1.000
_cell.angle_alpha   90.00
_cell.angle_beta   90.00
_cell.angle_gamma   90.00
#
_symmetry.space_group_name_H-M   'P 1'
#
loop_
_entity.id
_entity.type
_entity.pdbx_description
1 polymer ?
#
loop_
_entity_poly.entity_id
_entity_poly.type
_entity_poly.pdbx_seq_one_letter_code
_entity_poly.pdbx_strand_id
1 'polypeptide(L)'
;NHSNFVLLQVITKGSNELLHVHTLKLHFPFQAHKLIPCSLHLTNNTDKHVAFRLSTEEGPTWWPEPFAKMPLGGIVPPRSTYTLIVTMRERPNLKKEQKFNLILQSSISGDKYIYTFEDQSACDLFFGDAKETGNTVHEVKLKAALSLQG
;
A
#
# COMPACT_ATOMS: atom_id res chain seq x y z
N ASN A 1 -5.93 37.07 8.68
CA ASN A 1 -7.27 36.56 9.03
C ASN A 1 -7.87 35.83 7.84
N HIS A 2 -7.83 34.50 7.98
CA HIS A 2 -8.79 33.53 7.47
C HIS A 2 -9.09 33.42 5.97
N SER A 3 -8.77 32.20 5.50
CA SER A 3 -9.60 31.37 4.62
C SER A 3 -9.32 31.46 3.12
N ASN A 4 -8.56 30.49 2.61
CA ASN A 4 -9.16 29.33 1.93
C ASN A 4 -8.06 28.42 1.35
N PHE A 5 -7.46 27.59 2.22
CA PHE A 5 -6.65 26.44 1.81
C PHE A 5 -7.45 25.14 2.03
N VAL A 6 -8.64 25.02 1.43
CA VAL A 6 -9.30 23.71 1.34
C VAL A 6 -10.15 23.67 0.07
N LEU A 7 -9.54 23.27 -1.04
CA LEU A 7 -10.27 22.62 -2.13
C LEU A 7 -9.30 21.85 -3.03
N LEU A 8 -8.64 20.85 -2.44
CA LEU A 8 -8.30 19.64 -3.19
C LEU A 8 -9.44 18.62 -3.03
N GLN A 9 -10.68 19.05 -3.28
CA GLN A 9 -11.73 18.10 -3.65
C GLN A 9 -11.58 17.80 -5.15
N VAL A 10 -10.55 17.01 -5.47
CA VAL A 10 -10.77 16.01 -6.52
C VAL A 10 -11.52 14.87 -5.82
N ILE A 11 -12.79 15.11 -5.51
CA ILE A 11 -13.71 14.00 -5.30
C ILE A 11 -13.90 13.41 -6.68
N THR A 12 -13.11 12.40 -7.03
CA THR A 12 -13.50 11.43 -8.05
C THR A 12 -14.75 10.74 -7.54
N LYS A 13 -15.90 11.38 -7.80
CA LYS A 13 -17.23 10.84 -7.58
C LYS A 13 -17.39 9.67 -8.55
N GLY A 14 -16.98 8.48 -8.09
CA GLY A 14 -17.08 7.24 -8.85
C GLY A 14 -15.95 6.22 -8.69
N SER A 15 -15.07 6.29 -7.68
CA SER A 15 -14.21 5.14 -7.39
C SER A 15 -14.82 4.34 -6.24
N ASN A 16 -15.10 3.05 -6.49
CA ASN A 16 -15.51 2.10 -5.46
C ASN A 16 -14.40 1.88 -4.39
N GLU A 17 -13.38 2.72 -4.30
CA GLU A 17 -12.20 2.50 -3.48
C GLU A 17 -12.49 2.72 -1.98
N LEU A 18 -12.15 1.73 -1.15
CA LEU A 18 -12.34 1.81 0.31
C LEU A 18 -11.30 2.69 1.00
N LEU A 19 -10.09 2.76 0.43
CA LEU A 19 -8.99 3.57 0.94
C LEU A 19 -8.61 4.62 -0.11
N HIS A 20 -8.58 5.87 0.32
CA HIS A 20 -7.98 6.94 -0.47
C HIS A 20 -6.46 6.88 -0.34
N VAL A 21 -5.79 6.69 -1.48
CA VAL A 21 -4.33 6.58 -1.55
C VAL A 21 -3.74 7.92 -1.97
N HIS A 22 -2.94 8.54 -1.09
CA HIS A 22 -2.46 9.92 -1.29
C HIS A 22 -1.42 10.04 -2.42
N THR A 23 -0.67 8.98 -2.69
CA THR A 23 0.30 8.94 -3.80
C THR A 23 0.18 7.64 -4.57
N LEU A 24 0.03 7.76 -5.89
CA LEU A 24 0.02 6.62 -6.81
C LEU A 24 1.42 6.26 -7.35
N LYS A 25 2.43 7.04 -6.96
CA LYS A 25 3.82 6.85 -7.39
C LYS A 25 4.75 6.84 -6.18
N LEU A 26 5.44 5.73 -5.98
CA LEU A 26 6.47 5.59 -4.95
C LEU A 26 7.84 5.69 -5.60
N HIS A 27 8.71 6.51 -5.02
CA HIS A 27 10.07 6.70 -5.49
C HIS A 27 11.05 6.24 -4.42
N PHE A 28 11.92 5.32 -4.80
CA PHE A 28 12.93 4.73 -3.94
C PHE A 28 14.31 5.07 -4.49
N PRO A 29 15.00 6.07 -3.94
CA PRO A 29 16.36 6.38 -4.36
C PRO A 29 17.29 5.25 -3.91
N PHE A 30 17.93 4.57 -4.87
CA PHE A 30 18.87 3.50 -4.58
C PHE A 30 20.03 4.01 -3.72
N GLN A 31 20.31 3.29 -2.65
CA GLN A 31 21.48 3.49 -1.81
C GLN A 31 22.12 2.14 -1.52
N ALA A 32 23.38 1.99 -1.91
CA ALA A 32 24.13 0.77 -1.62
C ALA A 32 24.20 0.56 -0.10
N HIS A 33 23.93 -0.68 0.34
CA HIS A 33 24.02 -1.11 1.74
C HIS A 33 23.06 -0.38 2.70
N LYS A 34 21.98 0.21 2.20
CA LYS A 34 20.97 0.89 3.01
C LYS A 34 19.56 0.43 2.63
N LEU A 35 18.71 0.31 3.65
CA LEU A 35 17.27 0.19 3.46
C LEU A 35 16.69 1.53 3.01
N ILE A 36 15.76 1.49 2.05
CA ILE A 36 15.18 2.70 1.46
C ILE A 36 13.69 2.74 1.83
N PRO A 37 13.30 3.50 2.88
CA PRO A 37 11.91 3.65 3.27
C PRO A 37 11.19 4.70 2.41
N CYS A 38 9.93 4.44 2.08
CA CYS A 38 9.00 5.40 1.48
C CYS A 38 7.66 5.31 2.23
N SER A 39 7.05 6.47 2.50
CA SER A 39 5.76 6.53 3.20
C SER A 39 4.60 6.52 2.22
N LEU A 40 3.63 5.65 2.46
CA LEU A 40 2.36 5.60 1.75
C LEU A 40 1.23 5.91 2.73
N HIS A 41 0.51 7.02 2.49
CA HIS A 41 -0.62 7.41 3.32
C HIS A 41 -1.93 6.86 2.75
N LEU A 42 -2.65 6.12 3.58
CA LEU A 42 -3.93 5.49 3.28
C LEU A 42 -5.00 6.11 4.17
N THR A 43 -6.04 6.71 3.60
CA THR A 43 -7.14 7.31 4.37
C THR A 43 -8.41 6.52 4.19
N ASN A 44 -8.95 6.04 5.31
CA ASN A 44 -10.24 5.39 5.35
C ASN A 44 -11.32 6.44 5.64
N ASN A 45 -12.12 6.76 4.62
CA ASN A 45 -13.25 7.68 4.76
C ASN A 45 -14.55 6.96 5.14
N THR A 46 -14.54 5.63 5.21
CA THR A 46 -15.71 4.82 5.58
C THR A 46 -15.91 4.80 7.10
N ASP A 47 -17.08 4.32 7.53
CA ASP A 47 -17.43 4.15 8.93
C ASP A 47 -17.08 2.75 9.46
N LYS A 48 -16.38 1.93 8.66
CA LYS A 48 -15.99 0.55 8.99
C LYS A 48 -14.47 0.40 8.99
N HIS A 49 -13.98 -0.67 9.60
CA HIS A 49 -12.57 -1.03 9.50
C HIS A 49 -12.28 -1.53 8.07
N VAL A 50 -11.14 -1.13 7.53
CA VAL A 50 -10.71 -1.55 6.19
C VAL A 50 -9.37 -2.24 6.30
N ALA A 51 -9.34 -3.54 5.98
CA ALA A 51 -8.10 -4.28 5.83
C ALA A 51 -7.44 -3.91 4.50
N PHE A 52 -6.11 -3.86 4.48
CA PHE A 52 -5.33 -3.68 3.27
C PHE A 52 -4.15 -4.64 3.19
N ARG A 53 -3.71 -4.93 1.97
CA ARG A 53 -2.39 -5.54 1.70
C ARG A 53 -1.76 -4.94 0.47
N LEU A 54 -0.46 -4.76 0.50
CA LEU A 54 0.35 -4.31 -0.61
C LEU A 54 1.20 -5.47 -1.13
N SER A 55 1.04 -5.78 -2.41
CA SER A 55 1.79 -6.84 -3.10
C SER A 55 2.35 -6.32 -4.42
N THR A 56 3.24 -7.09 -5.05
CA THR A 56 3.65 -6.87 -6.44
C THR A 56 2.62 -7.47 -7.39
N GLU A 57 2.24 -6.76 -8.45
CA GLU A 57 1.32 -7.29 -9.50
C GLU A 57 1.88 -8.56 -10.14
N GLU A 58 3.17 -8.52 -10.46
CA GLU A 58 3.98 -9.65 -10.87
C GLU A 58 5.31 -9.49 -10.14
N GLY A 59 5.77 -10.53 -9.43
CA GLY A 59 7.06 -10.47 -8.75
C GLY A 59 8.15 -10.19 -9.79
N PRO A 60 8.96 -9.12 -9.66
CA PRO A 60 10.01 -8.87 -10.62
C PRO A 60 10.96 -10.07 -10.63
N THR A 61 11.03 -10.80 -11.76
CA THR A 61 11.92 -11.96 -11.93
C THR A 61 13.38 -11.64 -11.62
N TRP A 62 13.74 -10.36 -11.76
CA TRP A 62 15.06 -9.80 -11.52
C TRP A 62 15.34 -9.45 -10.04
N TRP A 63 14.33 -9.46 -9.17
CA TRP A 63 14.42 -9.21 -7.73
C TRP A 63 13.38 -10.03 -6.95
N PRO A 64 13.73 -11.29 -6.61
CA PRO A 64 12.92 -12.07 -5.69
C PRO A 64 12.96 -11.40 -4.30
N GLU A 65 11.79 -11.04 -3.77
CA GLU A 65 11.61 -10.33 -2.49
C GLU A 65 12.16 -8.88 -2.44
N PRO A 66 11.53 -7.93 -3.16
CA PRO A 66 11.97 -6.53 -3.18
C PRO A 66 11.81 -5.79 -1.86
N PHE A 67 10.99 -6.29 -0.94
CA PHE A 67 10.66 -5.63 0.32
C PHE A 67 11.33 -6.28 1.53
N ALA A 68 11.76 -5.45 2.48
CA ALA A 68 12.20 -5.93 3.79
C ALA A 68 11.04 -6.64 4.52
N LYS A 69 11.36 -7.61 5.39
CA LYS A 69 10.34 -8.34 6.16
C LYS A 69 9.65 -7.38 7.15
N MET A 70 8.53 -6.82 6.72
CA MET A 70 7.58 -6.01 7.49
C MET A 70 6.19 -6.37 6.95
N PRO A 71 5.13 -6.45 7.78
CA PRO A 71 3.78 -6.61 7.26
C PRO A 71 3.48 -5.48 6.27
N LEU A 72 3.28 -5.85 5.00
CA LEU A 72 2.81 -4.94 3.96
C LEU A 72 1.29 -4.84 3.95
N GLY A 73 0.64 -5.32 5.01
CA GLY A 73 -0.79 -5.25 5.22
C GLY A 73 -1.14 -4.88 6.65
N GLY A 74 -2.37 -4.44 6.84
CA GLY A 74 -2.88 -3.99 8.14
C GLY A 74 -4.35 -3.62 8.07
N ILE A 75 -4.84 -2.98 9.13
CA ILE A 75 -6.21 -2.48 9.21
C ILE A 75 -6.17 -0.97 9.44
N VAL A 76 -6.94 -0.23 8.65
CA VAL A 76 -7.16 1.22 8.82
C VAL A 76 -8.51 1.43 9.54
N PRO A 77 -8.51 1.99 10.77
CA PRO A 77 -9.74 2.29 11.47
C PRO A 77 -10.67 3.25 10.70
N PRO A 78 -11.98 3.27 11.02
CA PRO A 78 -12.91 4.24 10.46
C PRO A 78 -12.39 5.68 10.60
N ARG A 79 -12.61 6.50 9.56
CA ARG A 79 -12.36 7.96 9.59
C ARG A 79 -10.94 8.33 10.02
N SER A 80 -9.95 7.53 9.63
CA SER A 80 -8.55 7.68 10.04
C SER A 80 -7.57 7.59 8.87
N THR A 81 -6.33 8.02 9.12
CA THR A 81 -5.22 7.88 8.18
C THR A 81 -4.16 6.94 8.76
N TYR A 82 -3.73 5.99 7.96
CA TYR A 82 -2.64 5.06 8.26
C TYR A 82 -1.43 5.39 7.38
N THR A 83 -0.24 5.36 7.96
CA THR A 83 1.03 5.54 7.24
C THR A 83 1.74 4.20 7.14
N LEU A 84 1.73 3.60 5.95
CA LEU A 84 2.51 2.41 5.65
C LEU A 84 3.93 2.81 5.25
N ILE A 85 4.92 2.31 5.98
CA ILE A 85 6.33 2.48 5.63
C ILE A 85 6.78 1.32 4.77
N VAL A 86 6.85 1.55 3.45
CA VAL A 86 7.35 0.56 2.49
C VAL A 86 8.86 0.64 2.48
N THR A 87 9.53 -0.44 2.87
CA THR A 87 10.99 -0.49 2.91
C THR A 87 11.49 -1.47 1.87
N MET A 88 12.23 -0.99 0.87
CA MET A 88 12.87 -1.86 -0.12
C MET A 88 14.18 -2.44 0.44
N ARG A 89 14.47 -3.70 0.10
CA ARG A 89 15.77 -4.33 0.40
C ARG A 89 16.87 -3.63 -0.39
N GLU A 90 18.12 -3.91 -0.03
CA GLU A 90 19.24 -3.60 -0.91
C GLU A 90 19.17 -4.46 -2.17
N ARG A 91 19.57 -3.88 -3.31
CA ARG A 91 19.82 -4.64 -4.53
C ARG A 91 21.28 -4.49 -4.96
N PRO A 92 22.06 -5.57 -5.01
CA PRO A 92 23.35 -5.50 -5.67
C PRO A 92 23.11 -5.29 -7.17
N ASN A 93 23.73 -4.26 -7.76
CA ASN A 93 23.84 -4.05 -9.21
C ASN A 93 22.65 -3.41 -9.94
N LEU A 94 22.04 -2.36 -9.39
CA LEU A 94 21.18 -1.50 -10.20
C LEU A 94 22.03 -0.76 -11.26
N LYS A 95 21.79 -1.03 -12.55
CA LYS A 95 22.50 -0.36 -13.67
C LYS A 95 21.67 0.73 -14.37
N LYS A 96 20.37 0.71 -14.16
CA LYS A 96 19.39 1.63 -14.73
C LYS A 96 18.17 1.72 -13.82
N GLU A 97 17.42 2.81 -13.93
CA GLU A 97 16.13 2.95 -13.26
C GLU A 97 15.22 1.75 -13.58
N GLN A 98 14.58 1.21 -12.55
CA GLN A 98 13.63 0.10 -12.69
C GLN A 98 12.25 0.57 -12.26
N LYS A 99 11.24 0.26 -13.09
CA LYS A 99 9.85 0.57 -12.83
C LYS A 99 9.06 -0.72 -12.73
N PHE A 100 8.18 -0.81 -11.75
CA PHE A 100 7.31 -1.97 -11.53
C PHE A 100 6.01 -1.51 -10.88
N ASN A 101 5.00 -2.37 -10.92
CA ASN A 101 3.69 -2.09 -10.35
C ASN A 101 3.50 -2.81 -9.02
N LEU A 102 2.81 -2.13 -8.12
CA LEU A 102 2.31 -2.68 -6.88
C LEU A 102 0.78 -2.65 -6.90
N ILE A 103 0.18 -3.60 -6.22
CA ILE A 103 -1.26 -3.69 -6.04
C ILE A 103 -1.53 -3.50 -4.56
N LEU A 104 -2.27 -2.44 -4.24
CA LEU A 104 -2.91 -2.28 -2.94
C LEU A 104 -4.30 -2.89 -3.02
N GLN A 105 -4.53 -3.99 -2.31
CA GLN A 105 -5.84 -4.57 -2.15
C GLN A 105 -6.45 -4.08 -0.83
N SER A 106 -7.76 -3.84 -0.83
CA SER A 106 -8.51 -3.45 0.37
C SER A 106 -9.87 -4.11 0.43
N SER A 107 -10.33 -4.44 1.63
CA SER A 107 -11.67 -4.99 1.86
C SER A 107 -12.20 -4.57 3.23
N ILE A 108 -13.53 -4.53 3.36
CA ILE A 108 -14.17 -4.23 4.65
C ILE A 108 -13.84 -5.37 5.62
N SER A 109 -13.19 -5.03 6.72
CA SER A 109 -13.06 -5.92 7.88
C SER A 109 -14.20 -5.55 8.83
N GLY A 110 -15.09 -6.49 9.14
CA GLY A 110 -16.27 -6.20 9.97
C GLY A 110 -15.92 -5.63 11.35
N ASP A 111 -16.93 -5.20 12.11
CA ASP A 111 -16.76 -4.45 13.37
C ASP A 111 -16.14 -5.27 14.52
N LYS A 112 -15.81 -6.55 14.28
CA LYS A 112 -15.64 -7.51 15.38
C LYS A 112 -14.25 -7.54 16.01
N TYR A 113 -13.18 -7.09 15.36
CA TYR A 113 -11.86 -7.03 16.00
C TYR A 113 -10.90 -5.99 15.38
N ILE A 114 -10.26 -5.19 16.24
CA ILE A 114 -9.09 -4.37 15.90
C ILE A 114 -7.84 -5.26 16.08
N TYR A 115 -7.42 -5.98 15.03
CA TYR A 115 -6.12 -6.64 15.03
C TYR A 115 -5.24 -6.07 13.91
N THR A 116 -3.99 -5.73 14.21
CA THR A 116 -2.93 -5.79 13.22
C THR A 116 -2.67 -7.25 12.88
N PHE A 117 -2.54 -7.59 11.61
CA PHE A 117 -2.13 -8.94 11.22
C PHE A 117 -0.82 -9.31 11.94
N GLU A 118 -0.80 -10.47 12.59
CA GLU A 118 0.37 -10.93 13.35
C GLU A 118 1.57 -11.18 12.43
N ASP A 119 1.28 -11.65 11.22
CA ASP A 119 2.24 -11.86 10.16
C ASP A 119 1.60 -11.72 8.76
N GLN A 120 2.40 -11.94 7.73
CA GLN A 120 1.95 -11.90 6.34
C GLN A 120 0.96 -13.04 6.02
N SER A 121 1.08 -14.20 6.67
CA SER A 121 0.22 -15.36 6.45
C SER A 121 -1.23 -15.08 6.89
N ALA A 122 -1.40 -14.45 8.06
CA ALA A 122 -2.72 -14.04 8.55
C ALA A 122 -3.39 -13.04 7.60
N CYS A 123 -2.60 -12.13 7.03
CA CYS A 123 -3.07 -11.19 6.00
C CYS A 123 -3.49 -11.92 4.72
N ASP A 124 -2.69 -12.88 4.26
CA ASP A 124 -2.97 -13.63 3.04
C ASP A 124 -4.20 -14.52 3.17
N LEU A 125 -4.41 -15.13 4.34
CA LEU A 125 -5.63 -15.89 4.66
C LEU A 125 -6.87 -15.01 4.59
N PHE A 126 -6.87 -13.84 5.23
CA PHE A 126 -8.02 -12.91 5.20
C PHE A 126 -8.40 -12.53 3.75
N PHE A 127 -7.41 -12.19 2.92
CA PHE A 127 -7.67 -11.82 1.53
C PHE A 127 -7.97 -13.01 0.62
N GLY A 128 -7.59 -14.24 1.01
CA GLY A 128 -8.05 -15.48 0.40
C GLY A 128 -9.54 -15.70 0.67
N ASP A 129 -9.91 -15.72 1.95
CA ASP A 129 -11.29 -15.90 2.41
C ASP A 129 -12.22 -14.82 1.84
N ALA A 130 -11.78 -13.56 1.81
CA ALA A 130 -12.56 -12.46 1.23
C ALA A 130 -12.90 -12.69 -0.25
N LYS A 131 -11.98 -13.28 -1.03
CA LYS A 131 -12.23 -13.62 -2.44
C LYS A 131 -13.20 -14.80 -2.56
N GLU A 132 -13.06 -15.82 -1.72
CA GLU A 132 -13.91 -17.02 -1.75
C GLU A 132 -15.34 -16.74 -1.28
N THR A 133 -15.50 -15.89 -0.26
CA THR A 133 -16.81 -15.51 0.31
C THR A 133 -17.55 -14.46 -0.52
N GLY A 134 -16.97 -14.00 -1.63
CA GLY A 134 -17.56 -12.98 -2.50
C GLY A 134 -17.53 -11.56 -1.91
N ASN A 135 -16.73 -11.33 -0.86
CA ASN A 135 -16.51 -9.98 -0.35
C ASN A 135 -15.82 -9.14 -1.43
N THR A 136 -16.24 -7.88 -1.56
CA THR A 136 -15.61 -6.98 -2.52
C THR A 136 -14.18 -6.67 -2.09
N VAL A 137 -13.22 -7.03 -2.94
CA VAL A 137 -11.81 -6.67 -2.79
C VAL A 137 -11.50 -5.60 -3.82
N HIS A 138 -11.16 -4.41 -3.35
CA HIS A 138 -10.81 -3.27 -4.19
C HIS A 138 -9.31 -3.25 -4.43
N GLU A 139 -8.91 -3.06 -5.68
CA GLU A 139 -7.51 -3.04 -6.08
C GLU A 139 -7.13 -1.66 -6.62
N VAL A 140 -6.05 -1.10 -6.09
CA VAL A 140 -5.43 0.14 -6.57
C VAL A 140 -4.03 -0.18 -7.06
N LYS A 141 -3.74 0.15 -8.32
CA LYS A 141 -2.40 -0.03 -8.90
C LYS A 141 -1.53 1.19 -8.60
N LEU A 142 -0.36 0.94 -8.04
CA LEU A 142 0.66 1.92 -7.70
C LEU A 142 1.90 1.68 -8.57
N LYS A 143 2.55 2.76 -9.00
CA LYS A 143 3.81 2.68 -9.74
C LYS A 143 4.97 2.87 -8.77
N ALA A 144 5.92 1.96 -8.78
CA ALA A 144 7.17 2.09 -8.04
C ALA A 144 8.33 2.35 -9.01
N ALA A 145 9.19 3.29 -8.65
CA ALA A 145 10.42 3.58 -9.36
C ALA A 145 11.61 3.45 -8.40
N LEU A 146 12.55 2.58 -8.75
CA LEU A 146 13.84 2.46 -8.10
C LEU A 146 14.87 3.18 -8.97
N SER A 147 15.31 4.35 -8.54
CA SER A 147 16.25 5.20 -9.29
C SER A 147 17.68 5.01 -8.80
N LEU A 148 18.67 5.29 -9.65
CA LEU A 148 20.05 5.47 -9.18
C LEU A 148 20.15 6.77 -8.36
N GLN A 149 21.13 6.83 -7.45
CA GLN A 149 21.50 8.08 -6.82
C GLN A 149 22.11 8.98 -7.91
N GLY A 150 21.55 10.19 -8.06
CA GLY A 150 22.14 11.24 -8.89
C GLY A 150 23.39 11.82 -8.28
#